data_AF-A0A3A6CAN6-F1
#
_entry.id   AF-A0A3A6CAN6-F1
#
_cell.length_a   1.000
_cell.length_b   1.000
_cell.length_c   1.000
_cell.angle_alpha   90.00
_cell.angle_beta   90.00
_cell.angle_gamma   90.00
#
_symmetry.space_group_name_H-M   'P 1'
#
loop_
_entity.id
_entity.type
_entity.pdbx_description
1 polymer ?
#
loop_
_entity_poly.entity_id
_entity_poly.type
_entity_poly.pdbx_seq_one_letter_code
_entity_poly.pdbx_strand_id
1 'polypeptide(L)'
;MNAMQPPQSVEEIKAGLETTEKGGVRQSIRNCLTVFQRDPLLSGAIAYNILTDRKDIIKPIGFHRESTALNDTDMKYLLLYLEETYGLTNEKKIDNAIGIVANENKYHPIRDYLNTLVWDGTERIRFCLRHFLGADADDYTYEALKLFLLGAISRAFQPGCKFEIMLCLVGGQGAGKSTFFRLLAVRDEWFSDDLRKLDDDNVYRKLQGHWIIEMSEMMATANAKSIEEIKSFLSRQKEVYKIPYETHPADRPRQCVFGGTS
;
A
#
# COMPACT_ATOMS: atom_id res chain seq x y z
N MET A 1 13.48 1.90 17.90
CA MET A 1 13.10 0.47 17.86
C MET A 1 12.75 0.06 19.28
N ASN A 2 11.47 0.11 19.67
CA ASN A 2 11.04 -0.68 20.83
C ASN A 2 11.08 -2.13 20.35
N ALA A 3 12.01 -2.92 20.86
CA ALA A 3 11.99 -4.36 20.64
C ALA A 3 10.60 -4.85 21.08
N MET A 4 9.83 -5.45 20.16
CA MET A 4 8.59 -6.13 20.53
C MET A 4 8.93 -7.11 21.64
N GLN A 5 8.31 -6.93 22.81
CA GLN A 5 8.47 -7.88 23.90
C GLN A 5 7.98 -9.25 23.40
N PRO A 6 8.68 -10.35 23.74
CA PRO A 6 8.26 -11.67 23.29
C PRO A 6 6.81 -11.94 23.73
N PRO A 7 6.01 -12.64 22.90
CA PRO A 7 4.63 -12.92 23.25
C PRO A 7 4.55 -13.67 24.58
N GLN A 8 3.63 -13.25 25.43
CA GLN A 8 3.42 -13.76 26.78
C GLN A 8 2.24 -14.74 26.79
N SER A 9 2.11 -15.55 27.84
CA SER A 9 0.90 -16.37 27.97
C SER A 9 -0.33 -15.50 28.27
N VAL A 10 -1.52 -16.01 27.93
CA VAL A 10 -2.78 -15.30 28.21
C VAL A 10 -2.93 -15.02 29.71
N GLU A 11 -2.52 -15.96 30.57
CA GLU A 11 -2.56 -15.82 32.02
C GLU A 11 -1.64 -14.72 32.55
N GLU A 12 -0.42 -14.65 32.02
CA GLU A 12 0.56 -13.59 32.36
C GLU A 12 0.04 -12.21 31.98
N ILE A 13 -0.56 -12.09 30.78
CA ILE A 13 -1.14 -10.85 30.31
C ILE A 13 -2.30 -10.43 31.22
N LYS A 14 -3.22 -11.36 31.53
CA LYS A 14 -4.35 -11.12 32.44
C LYS A 14 -3.90 -10.60 33.80
N ALA A 15 -2.88 -11.21 34.39
CA ALA A 15 -2.34 -10.81 35.68
C ALA A 15 -1.72 -9.40 35.65
N GLY A 16 -1.24 -8.95 34.49
CA GLY A 16 -0.66 -7.62 34.29
C GLY A 16 -1.65 -6.52 33.90
N LEU A 17 -2.93 -6.82 33.67
CA LEU A 17 -3.92 -5.81 33.30
C LEU A 17 -4.33 -4.96 34.51
N GLU A 18 -4.49 -3.65 34.29
CA GLU A 18 -5.03 -2.76 35.32
C GLU A 18 -6.45 -3.20 35.69
N THR A 19 -6.75 -3.25 36.98
CA THR A 19 -8.08 -3.60 37.51
C THR A 19 -8.81 -2.36 38.02
N THR A 20 -10.13 -2.51 38.17
CA THR A 20 -11.01 -1.56 38.84
C THR A 20 -11.03 -1.83 40.34
N GLU A 21 -11.54 -0.87 41.12
CA GLU A 21 -11.74 -1.04 42.58
C GLU A 21 -12.65 -2.24 42.92
N LYS A 22 -13.52 -2.65 41.98
CA LYS A 22 -14.43 -3.80 42.11
C LYS A 22 -13.80 -5.13 41.65
N GLY A 23 -12.50 -5.15 41.32
CA GLY A 23 -11.78 -6.35 40.88
C GLY A 23 -11.95 -6.73 39.41
N GLY A 24 -12.84 -6.08 38.65
CA GLY A 24 -12.98 -6.29 37.20
C GLY A 24 -11.84 -5.64 36.41
N VAL A 25 -11.57 -6.12 35.19
CA VAL A 25 -10.56 -5.53 34.29
C VAL A 25 -10.95 -4.11 33.90
N ARG A 26 -10.01 -3.17 34.04
CA ARG A 26 -10.22 -1.78 33.68
C ARG A 26 -10.32 -1.65 32.16
N GLN A 27 -11.40 -1.03 31.69
CA GLN A 27 -11.54 -0.66 30.29
C GLN A 27 -10.62 0.53 29.99
N SER A 28 -9.37 0.31 29.63
CA SER A 28 -8.41 1.38 29.31
C SER A 28 -7.73 1.13 27.96
N ILE A 29 -7.31 2.19 27.27
CA ILE A 29 -6.49 2.06 26.06
C ILE A 29 -5.19 1.31 26.39
N ARG A 30 -4.62 1.55 27.58
CA ARG A 30 -3.39 0.88 28.04
C ARG A 30 -3.54 -0.64 28.15
N ASN A 31 -4.66 -1.12 28.70
CA ASN A 31 -4.94 -2.56 28.77
C ASN A 31 -5.13 -3.16 27.37
N CYS A 32 -5.92 -2.50 26.51
CA CYS A 32 -6.11 -2.93 25.12
C CYS A 32 -4.77 -3.00 24.37
N LEU A 33 -3.93 -1.96 24.51
CA LEU A 33 -2.60 -1.89 23.91
C LEU A 33 -1.69 -3.02 24.41
N THR A 34 -1.73 -3.32 25.70
CA THR A 34 -0.95 -4.43 26.31
C THR A 34 -1.33 -5.77 25.68
N VAL A 35 -2.64 -6.02 25.50
CA VAL A 35 -3.13 -7.22 24.81
C VAL A 35 -2.61 -7.26 23.37
N PHE A 36 -2.85 -6.22 22.55
CA PHE A 36 -2.40 -6.22 21.16
C PHE A 36 -0.88 -6.32 20.98
N GLN A 37 -0.08 -5.88 21.97
CA GLN A 37 1.38 -5.94 21.89
C GLN A 37 1.95 -7.28 22.37
N ARG A 38 1.28 -8.00 23.26
CA ARG A 38 1.87 -9.16 23.98
C ARG A 38 1.14 -10.47 23.77
N ASP A 39 -0.13 -10.41 23.38
CA ASP A 39 -0.94 -11.59 23.14
C ASP A 39 -0.32 -12.45 22.02
N PRO A 40 -0.24 -13.79 22.18
CA PRO A 40 0.42 -14.66 21.22
C PRO A 40 -0.27 -14.62 19.85
N LEU A 41 -1.59 -14.48 19.83
CA LEU A 41 -2.39 -14.40 18.63
C LEU A 41 -2.31 -13.00 17.98
N LEU A 42 -2.30 -11.91 18.77
CA LEU A 42 -2.43 -10.54 18.25
C LEU A 42 -1.11 -9.77 18.11
N SER A 43 -0.05 -10.14 18.85
CA SER A 43 1.23 -9.44 18.83
C SER A 43 1.84 -9.41 17.43
N GLY A 44 2.04 -8.21 16.88
CA GLY A 44 2.52 -8.00 15.52
C GLY A 44 1.52 -8.38 14.42
N ALA A 45 0.25 -8.64 14.75
CA ALA A 45 -0.77 -8.97 13.75
C ALA A 45 -1.23 -7.75 12.96
N ILE A 46 -1.36 -6.61 13.64
CA ILE A 46 -1.96 -5.41 13.08
C ILE A 46 -0.86 -4.44 12.69
N ALA A 47 -0.90 -4.00 11.44
CA ALA A 47 0.10 -3.17 10.81
C ALA A 47 -0.56 -2.08 9.96
N TYR A 48 0.09 -0.92 9.86
CA TYR A 48 -0.37 0.15 8.98
C TYR A 48 0.35 0.09 7.63
N ASN A 49 -0.41 -0.08 6.58
CA ASN A 49 0.06 -0.16 5.22
C ASN A 49 0.21 1.25 4.63
N ILE A 50 1.45 1.70 4.48
CA ILE A 50 1.77 3.06 4.01
C ILE A 50 1.38 3.25 2.53
N LEU A 51 1.30 2.17 1.74
CA LEU A 51 0.94 2.25 0.32
C LEU A 51 -0.56 2.48 0.14
N THR A 52 -1.39 1.79 0.93
CA THR A 52 -2.86 1.82 0.81
C THR A 52 -3.52 2.77 1.81
N ASP A 53 -2.78 3.28 2.81
CA ASP A 53 -3.30 4.07 3.93
C ASP A 53 -4.29 3.32 4.83
N ARG A 54 -4.21 1.98 4.86
CA ARG A 54 -5.13 1.11 5.60
C ARG A 54 -4.45 0.40 6.76
N LYS A 55 -5.27 -0.01 7.72
CA LYS A 55 -4.88 -0.97 8.77
C LYS A 55 -5.06 -2.36 8.18
N ASP A 56 -4.02 -3.18 8.25
CA ASP A 56 -4.03 -4.56 7.77
C ASP A 56 -3.79 -5.50 8.95
N ILE A 57 -4.34 -6.71 8.85
CA ILE A 57 -3.98 -7.86 9.66
C ILE A 57 -3.07 -8.74 8.79
N ILE A 58 -1.79 -8.81 9.16
CA ILE A 58 -0.69 -9.38 8.36
C ILE A 58 -0.26 -10.78 8.83
N LYS A 59 -0.95 -11.35 9.81
CA LYS A 59 -0.76 -12.75 10.23
C LYS A 59 -2.10 -13.42 10.56
N PRO A 60 -2.19 -14.76 10.55
CA PRO A 60 -3.40 -15.46 10.96
C PRO A 60 -3.75 -15.18 12.43
N ILE A 61 -5.02 -14.83 12.70
CA ILE A 61 -5.53 -14.52 14.04
C ILE A 61 -6.73 -15.39 14.45
N GLY A 62 -6.77 -16.64 14.00
CA GLY A 62 -7.70 -17.66 14.49
C GLY A 62 -9.06 -17.74 13.78
N PHE A 63 -9.37 -16.81 12.86
CA PHE A 63 -10.56 -16.87 12.02
C PHE A 63 -10.21 -16.68 10.54
N HIS A 64 -11.10 -17.15 9.67
CA HIS A 64 -10.91 -17.11 8.22
C HIS A 64 -11.07 -15.69 7.67
N ARG A 65 -10.20 -15.31 6.73
CA ARG A 65 -10.16 -13.98 6.10
C ARG A 65 -9.78 -14.11 4.63
N GLU A 66 -10.39 -13.27 3.80
CA GLU A 66 -10.14 -13.21 2.36
C GLU A 66 -9.19 -12.07 1.95
N SER A 67 -9.00 -11.08 2.81
CA SER A 67 -8.17 -9.90 2.55
C SER A 67 -7.26 -9.59 3.74
N THR A 68 -6.12 -8.96 3.49
CA THR A 68 -5.27 -8.42 4.55
C THR A 68 -5.89 -7.19 5.22
N ALA A 69 -6.63 -6.37 4.47
CA ALA A 69 -7.24 -5.15 4.98
C ALA A 69 -8.24 -5.45 6.11
N LEU A 70 -8.05 -4.78 7.25
CA LEU A 70 -8.96 -4.87 8.39
C LEU A 70 -10.32 -4.29 8.00
N ASN A 71 -11.37 -5.10 8.19
CA ASN A 71 -12.75 -4.73 7.89
C ASN A 71 -13.66 -4.82 9.14
N ASP A 72 -14.93 -4.45 8.98
CA ASP A 72 -15.90 -4.43 10.08
C ASP A 72 -16.17 -5.81 10.70
N THR A 73 -16.07 -6.89 9.91
CA THR A 73 -16.22 -8.26 10.41
C THR A 73 -15.02 -8.66 11.24
N ASP A 74 -13.80 -8.31 10.81
CA ASP A 74 -12.58 -8.52 11.59
C ASP A 74 -12.65 -7.79 12.94
N MET A 75 -13.18 -6.56 12.95
CA MET A 75 -13.40 -5.78 14.16
C MET A 75 -14.34 -6.52 15.13
N LYS A 76 -15.44 -7.11 14.66
CA LYS A 76 -16.36 -7.88 15.50
C LYS A 76 -15.68 -9.12 16.11
N TYR A 77 -14.87 -9.84 15.34
CA TYR A 77 -14.13 -10.99 15.86
C TYR A 77 -13.06 -10.58 16.88
N LEU A 78 -12.36 -9.47 16.66
CA LEU A 78 -11.41 -8.93 17.63
C LEU A 78 -12.12 -8.51 18.92
N LEU A 79 -13.26 -7.82 18.83
CA LEU A 79 -14.07 -7.45 19.99
C LEU A 79 -14.50 -8.69 20.80
N LEU A 80 -15.03 -9.71 20.12
CA LEU A 80 -15.43 -10.96 20.77
C LEU A 80 -14.25 -11.65 21.46
N TYR A 81 -13.10 -11.75 20.79
CA TYR A 81 -11.90 -12.35 21.36
C TYR A 81 -11.40 -11.61 22.60
N LEU A 82 -11.38 -10.27 22.56
CA LEU A 82 -10.96 -9.43 23.70
C LEU A 82 -11.97 -9.50 24.87
N GLU A 83 -13.26 -9.63 24.57
CA GLU A 83 -14.32 -9.79 25.56
C GLU A 83 -14.18 -11.15 26.28
N GLU A 84 -14.19 -12.25 25.53
CA GLU A 84 -14.15 -13.61 26.08
C GLU A 84 -12.82 -13.90 26.79
N THR A 85 -11.71 -13.43 26.21
CA THR A 85 -10.39 -13.74 26.74
C THR A 85 -10.03 -12.79 27.87
N TYR A 86 -10.20 -11.47 27.71
CA TYR A 86 -9.64 -10.46 28.60
C TYR A 86 -10.67 -9.60 29.33
N GLY A 87 -11.98 -9.77 29.07
CA GLY A 87 -13.04 -8.94 29.64
C GLY A 87 -12.99 -7.48 29.16
N LEU A 88 -12.36 -7.20 28.02
CA LEU A 88 -12.27 -5.87 27.41
C LEU A 88 -13.40 -5.71 26.39
N THR A 89 -14.31 -4.77 26.64
CA THR A 89 -15.56 -4.61 25.89
C THR A 89 -15.76 -3.21 25.30
N ASN A 90 -14.92 -2.24 25.69
CA ASN A 90 -15.07 -0.87 25.20
C ASN A 90 -14.50 -0.70 23.79
N GLU A 91 -15.38 -0.77 22.79
CA GLU A 91 -15.04 -0.68 21.36
C GLU A 91 -14.17 0.52 21.00
N LYS A 92 -14.52 1.73 21.48
CA LYS A 92 -13.74 2.94 21.18
C LYS A 92 -12.29 2.87 21.68
N LYS A 93 -12.06 2.25 22.85
CA LYS A 93 -10.71 2.07 23.39
C LYS A 93 -9.94 1.00 22.63
N ILE A 94 -10.63 -0.02 22.14
CA ILE A 94 -10.06 -1.08 21.31
C ILE A 94 -9.65 -0.53 19.94
N ASP A 95 -10.50 0.23 19.24
CA ASP A 95 -10.13 0.86 17.97
C ASP A 95 -8.96 1.85 18.12
N ASN A 96 -8.95 2.65 19.19
CA ASN A 96 -7.80 3.51 19.50
C ASN A 96 -6.51 2.71 19.68
N ALA A 97 -6.55 1.58 20.40
CA ALA A 97 -5.38 0.73 20.60
C ALA A 97 -4.92 0.08 19.28
N ILE A 98 -5.85 -0.39 18.45
CA ILE A 98 -5.58 -0.89 17.08
C ILE A 98 -4.86 0.18 16.26
N GLY A 99 -5.34 1.43 16.29
CA GLY A 99 -4.72 2.55 15.59
C GLY A 99 -3.29 2.81 16.04
N ILE A 100 -3.03 2.76 17.35
CA ILE A 100 -1.68 2.93 17.92
C ILE A 100 -0.76 1.79 17.45
N VAL A 101 -1.17 0.53 17.60
CA VAL A 101 -0.36 -0.64 17.23
C VAL A 101 -0.09 -0.69 15.74
N ALA A 102 -1.10 -0.41 14.91
CA ALA A 102 -0.92 -0.33 13.46
C ALA A 102 0.14 0.72 13.10
N ASN A 103 0.08 1.90 13.73
CA ASN A 103 1.03 2.99 13.49
C ASN A 103 2.45 2.67 13.99
N GLU A 104 2.61 1.86 15.03
CA GLU A 104 3.91 1.34 15.47
C GLU A 104 4.47 0.29 14.50
N ASN A 105 3.60 -0.54 13.93
CA ASN A 105 3.93 -1.62 12.99
C ASN A 105 3.72 -1.19 11.53
N LYS A 106 4.26 -0.05 11.14
CA LYS A 106 4.16 0.42 9.76
C LYS A 106 4.98 -0.43 8.79
N TYR A 107 4.42 -0.68 7.62
CA TYR A 107 5.10 -1.41 6.55
C TYR A 107 4.74 -0.86 5.18
N HIS A 108 5.54 -1.19 4.17
CA HIS A 108 5.27 -0.79 2.80
C HIS A 108 5.51 -1.98 1.88
N PRO A 109 4.45 -2.62 1.34
CA PRO A 109 4.56 -3.94 0.71
C PRO A 109 5.53 -3.98 -0.48
N ILE A 110 5.58 -2.93 -1.30
CA ILE A 110 6.55 -2.83 -2.41
C ILE A 110 7.99 -2.69 -1.90
N ARG A 111 8.25 -1.90 -0.86
CA ARG A 111 9.61 -1.73 -0.32
C ARG A 111 10.08 -3.03 0.32
N ASP A 112 9.19 -3.68 1.07
CA ASP A 112 9.48 -4.96 1.72
C ASP A 112 9.80 -6.01 0.67
N TYR A 113 9.02 -6.08 -0.42
CA TYR A 113 9.34 -6.93 -1.57
C TYR A 113 10.70 -6.58 -2.19
N LEU A 114 10.92 -5.31 -2.58
CA LEU A 114 12.16 -4.89 -3.24
C LEU A 114 13.41 -5.14 -2.38
N ASN A 115 13.31 -4.96 -1.06
CA ASN A 115 14.43 -5.21 -0.12
C ASN A 115 14.76 -6.70 0.05
N THR A 116 13.86 -7.62 -0.33
CA THR A 116 14.12 -9.07 -0.30
C THR A 116 14.78 -9.59 -1.58
N LEU A 117 14.84 -8.78 -2.64
CA LEU A 117 15.38 -9.20 -3.92
C LEU A 117 16.91 -9.29 -3.86
N VAL A 118 17.45 -10.34 -4.48
CA VAL A 118 18.88 -10.54 -4.71
C VAL A 118 19.11 -10.58 -6.21
N TRP A 119 20.01 -9.73 -6.71
CA TRP A 119 20.36 -9.74 -8.12
C TRP A 119 21.18 -10.99 -8.46
N ASP A 120 20.78 -11.66 -9.54
CA ASP A 120 21.39 -12.90 -10.02
C ASP A 120 22.56 -12.67 -11.00
N GLY A 121 22.99 -11.42 -11.20
CA GLY A 121 24.10 -11.06 -12.08
C GLY A 121 23.76 -10.97 -13.58
N THR A 122 22.52 -11.27 -13.99
CA THR A 122 22.13 -11.23 -15.41
C THR A 122 21.52 -9.87 -15.78
N GLU A 123 22.07 -9.21 -16.80
CA GLU A 123 21.51 -7.97 -17.33
C GLU A 123 20.23 -8.26 -18.14
N ARG A 124 19.08 -7.80 -17.63
CA ARG A 124 17.78 -7.99 -18.30
C ARG A 124 17.19 -6.72 -18.91
N ILE A 125 17.49 -5.56 -18.34
CA ILE A 125 16.84 -4.30 -18.73
C ILE A 125 17.09 -3.98 -20.22
N ARG A 126 18.31 -4.17 -20.72
CA ARG A 126 18.70 -3.88 -22.12
C ARG A 126 17.86 -4.60 -23.17
N PHE A 127 17.47 -5.85 -22.90
CA PHE A 127 16.73 -6.65 -23.87
C PHE A 127 15.27 -6.87 -23.49
N CYS A 128 14.80 -6.30 -22.38
CA CYS A 128 13.47 -6.54 -21.83
C CYS A 128 12.35 -6.18 -22.83
N LEU A 129 12.33 -4.94 -23.34
CA LEU A 129 11.30 -4.50 -24.29
C LEU A 129 11.38 -5.26 -25.62
N ARG A 130 12.59 -5.61 -26.08
CA ARG A 130 12.77 -6.46 -27.26
C ARG A 130 12.20 -7.85 -27.06
N HIS A 131 12.51 -8.47 -25.92
CA HIS A 131 12.11 -9.84 -25.61
C HIS A 131 10.58 -9.97 -25.48
N PHE A 132 9.92 -9.03 -24.81
CA PHE A 132 8.49 -9.11 -24.56
C PHE A 132 7.61 -8.44 -25.62
N LEU A 133 8.08 -7.35 -26.25
CA LEU A 133 7.26 -6.50 -27.12
C LEU A 133 7.85 -6.33 -28.53
N GLY A 134 9.01 -6.91 -28.82
CA GLY A 134 9.64 -6.82 -30.15
C GLY A 134 10.25 -5.46 -30.48
N ALA A 135 10.48 -4.59 -29.47
CA ALA A 135 11.16 -3.32 -29.67
C ALA A 135 12.62 -3.47 -30.10
N ASP A 136 13.21 -2.40 -30.63
CA ASP A 136 14.63 -2.35 -30.96
C ASP A 136 15.51 -2.43 -29.70
N ALA A 137 16.71 -2.99 -29.85
CA ALA A 137 17.70 -3.06 -28.78
C ALA A 137 18.71 -1.91 -28.87
N ASP A 138 18.20 -0.68 -28.98
CA ASP A 138 19.00 0.54 -29.01
C ASP A 138 19.15 1.18 -27.62
N ASP A 139 20.08 2.14 -27.52
CA ASP A 139 20.37 2.81 -26.26
C ASP A 139 19.21 3.69 -25.77
N TYR A 140 18.40 4.23 -26.69
CA TYR A 140 17.22 5.01 -26.33
C TYR A 140 16.20 4.13 -25.58
N THR A 141 15.87 2.97 -26.13
CA THR A 141 14.91 2.01 -25.58
C THR A 141 15.38 1.48 -24.25
N TYR A 142 16.68 1.18 -24.12
CA TYR A 142 17.30 0.79 -22.86
C TYR A 142 17.21 1.87 -21.79
N GLU A 143 17.65 3.10 -22.10
CA GLU A 143 17.66 4.20 -21.12
C GLU A 143 16.23 4.64 -20.75
N ALA A 144 15.28 4.60 -21.69
CA ALA A 144 13.87 4.89 -21.42
C ALA A 144 13.26 3.92 -20.40
N LEU A 145 13.46 2.61 -20.60
CA LEU A 145 12.98 1.60 -19.63
C LEU A 145 13.72 1.74 -18.29
N LYS A 146 15.05 1.85 -18.31
CA LYS A 146 15.86 1.98 -17.09
C LYS A 146 15.42 3.18 -16.26
N LEU A 147 15.19 4.33 -16.89
CA LEU A 147 14.73 5.54 -16.22
C LEU A 147 13.34 5.36 -15.60
N PHE A 148 12.43 4.69 -16.30
CA PHE A 148 11.12 4.34 -15.77
C PHE A 148 11.21 3.44 -14.53
N LEU A 149 12.02 2.38 -14.58
CA LEU A 149 12.23 1.45 -13.46
C LEU A 149 12.86 2.15 -12.24
N LEU A 150 13.88 2.98 -12.47
CA LEU A 150 14.50 3.79 -11.40
C LEU A 150 13.51 4.80 -10.82
N GLY A 151 12.65 5.39 -11.65
CA GLY A 151 11.55 6.24 -11.20
C GLY A 151 10.54 5.50 -10.32
N ALA A 152 10.16 4.28 -10.70
CA ALA A 152 9.25 3.43 -9.94
C ALA A 152 9.82 3.10 -8.56
N ILE A 153 11.10 2.70 -8.50
CA ILE A 153 11.80 2.46 -7.23
C ILE A 153 11.87 3.75 -6.41
N SER A 154 12.26 4.86 -7.02
CA SER A 154 12.38 6.15 -6.33
C SER A 154 11.06 6.61 -5.71
N ARG A 155 9.94 6.49 -6.44
CA ARG A 155 8.60 6.83 -5.93
C ARG A 155 8.18 5.95 -4.76
N ALA A 156 8.53 4.67 -4.77
CA ALA A 156 8.27 3.77 -3.66
C ALA A 156 9.09 4.16 -2.42
N PHE A 157 10.40 4.38 -2.53
CA PHE A 157 11.29 4.65 -1.39
C PHE A 157 11.30 6.12 -0.92
N GLN A 158 11.01 7.05 -1.81
CA GLN A 158 10.95 8.50 -1.56
C GLN A 158 9.62 9.06 -2.08
N PRO A 159 8.50 8.79 -1.39
CA PRO A 159 7.20 9.29 -1.79
C PRO A 159 7.22 10.80 -2.06
N GLY A 160 6.69 11.20 -3.20
CA GLY A 160 6.66 12.59 -3.64
C GLY A 160 7.94 13.11 -4.28
N CYS A 161 8.97 12.27 -4.49
CA CYS A 161 10.13 12.66 -5.30
C CYS A 161 9.67 13.15 -6.69
N LYS A 162 10.33 14.16 -7.25
CA LYS A 162 9.92 14.68 -8.56
C LYS A 162 10.26 13.66 -9.64
N PHE A 163 9.23 13.16 -10.34
CA PHE A 163 9.36 12.27 -11.48
C PHE A 163 8.19 12.53 -12.43
N GLU A 164 8.48 13.16 -13.56
CA GLU A 164 7.50 13.68 -14.53
C GLU A 164 7.59 12.94 -15.88
N ILE A 165 8.16 11.74 -15.85
CA ILE A 165 8.41 10.91 -17.03
C ILE A 165 7.38 9.78 -17.04
N MET A 166 6.82 9.53 -18.21
CA MET A 166 5.89 8.43 -18.45
C MET A 166 6.44 7.60 -19.61
N LEU A 167 6.57 6.28 -19.40
CA LEU A 167 7.02 5.37 -20.44
C LEU A 167 5.84 5.07 -21.37
N CYS A 168 5.93 5.46 -22.65
CA CYS A 168 4.91 5.18 -23.65
C CYS A 168 5.32 3.99 -24.53
N LEU A 169 4.53 2.93 -24.50
CA LEU A 169 4.69 1.77 -25.38
C LEU A 169 3.75 1.91 -26.58
N VAL A 170 4.30 1.97 -27.78
CA VAL A 170 3.54 2.12 -29.03
C VAL A 170 3.74 0.89 -29.90
N GLY A 171 2.65 0.29 -30.35
CA GLY A 171 2.71 -0.89 -31.23
C GLY A 171 1.34 -1.44 -31.59
N GLY A 172 1.31 -2.57 -32.29
CA GLY A 172 0.05 -3.20 -32.70
C GLY A 172 -0.91 -3.47 -31.53
N GLN A 173 -2.21 -3.50 -31.82
CA GLN A 173 -3.22 -3.97 -30.87
C GLN A 173 -2.94 -5.43 -30.53
N GLY A 174 -3.10 -5.81 -29.25
CA GLY A 174 -2.83 -7.17 -28.80
C GLY A 174 -1.35 -7.51 -28.62
N ALA A 175 -0.42 -6.56 -28.77
CA ALA A 175 1.02 -6.78 -28.57
C ALA A 175 1.44 -7.01 -27.10
N GLY A 176 0.49 -7.09 -26.16
CA GLY A 176 0.80 -7.37 -24.74
C GLY A 176 1.29 -6.18 -23.91
N LYS A 177 1.12 -4.93 -24.37
CA LYS A 177 1.61 -3.71 -23.68
C LYS A 177 1.02 -3.53 -22.27
N SER A 178 -0.30 -3.64 -22.12
CA SER A 178 -0.98 -3.58 -20.83
C SER A 178 -0.55 -4.73 -19.91
N THR A 179 -0.43 -5.93 -20.48
CA THR A 179 0.09 -7.11 -19.78
C THR A 179 1.53 -6.91 -19.29
N PHE A 180 2.38 -6.23 -20.07
CA PHE A 180 3.74 -5.89 -19.67
C PHE A 180 3.75 -5.02 -18.41
N PHE A 181 2.97 -3.93 -18.36
CA PHE A 181 2.91 -3.08 -17.16
C PHE A 181 2.32 -3.81 -15.95
N ARG A 182 1.27 -4.62 -16.16
CA ARG A 182 0.67 -5.45 -15.11
C ARG A 182 1.67 -6.43 -14.50
N LEU A 183 2.43 -7.15 -15.33
CA LEU A 183 3.45 -8.09 -14.88
C LEU A 183 4.66 -7.36 -14.26
N LEU A 184 5.01 -6.18 -14.76
CA LEU A 184 6.09 -5.37 -14.21
C LEU A 184 5.79 -4.87 -12.79
N ALA A 185 4.51 -4.69 -12.46
CA ALA A 185 4.08 -4.37 -11.11
C ALA A 185 4.24 -5.53 -10.13
N VAL A 186 4.64 -6.73 -10.59
CA VAL A 186 4.88 -7.97 -9.82
C VAL A 186 3.61 -8.60 -9.24
N ARG A 187 2.74 -7.80 -8.64
CA ARG A 187 1.43 -8.23 -8.15
C ARG A 187 0.34 -7.40 -8.82
N ASP A 188 -0.75 -8.07 -9.18
CA ASP A 188 -1.90 -7.43 -9.82
C ASP A 188 -2.47 -6.28 -8.98
N GLU A 189 -2.46 -6.41 -7.65
CA GLU A 189 -2.91 -5.38 -6.72
C GLU A 189 -2.06 -4.10 -6.72
N TRP A 190 -0.85 -4.13 -7.28
CA TRP A 190 0.03 -2.95 -7.44
C TRP A 190 -0.08 -2.34 -8.84
N PHE A 191 -0.96 -2.87 -9.69
CA PHE A 191 -1.23 -2.37 -11.03
C PHE A 191 -2.64 -1.80 -11.13
N SER A 192 -2.82 -0.73 -11.90
CA SER A 192 -4.14 -0.22 -12.26
C SER A 192 -4.15 0.36 -13.66
N ASP A 193 -5.22 0.14 -14.42
CA ASP A 193 -5.51 0.74 -15.72
C ASP A 193 -6.81 1.58 -15.69
N ASP A 194 -7.36 1.84 -14.50
CA ASP A 194 -8.66 2.50 -14.33
C ASP A 194 -8.57 4.04 -14.33
N LEU A 195 -7.39 4.60 -14.61
CA LEU A 195 -7.18 6.05 -14.67
C LEU A 195 -7.66 6.64 -16.00
N ARG A 196 -8.99 6.79 -16.13
CA ARG A 196 -9.64 7.31 -17.35
C ARG A 196 -9.77 8.84 -17.40
N LYS A 197 -9.81 9.50 -16.24
CA LYS A 197 -10.03 10.95 -16.10
C LYS A 197 -9.10 11.53 -15.04
N LEU A 198 -8.38 12.59 -15.41
CA LEU A 198 -7.37 13.25 -14.57
C LEU A 198 -7.94 14.36 -13.68
N ASP A 199 -9.14 14.82 -13.99
CA ASP A 199 -9.89 15.87 -13.30
C ASP A 199 -10.92 15.33 -12.30
N ASP A 200 -10.88 14.02 -12.01
CA ASP A 200 -11.78 13.37 -11.05
C ASP A 200 -11.38 13.74 -9.61
N ASP A 201 -12.35 14.23 -8.81
CA ASP A 201 -12.16 14.51 -7.38
C ASP A 201 -11.71 13.27 -6.59
N ASN A 202 -11.98 12.08 -7.11
CA ASN A 202 -11.57 10.80 -6.54
C ASN A 202 -10.31 10.21 -7.20
N VAL A 203 -9.58 10.97 -8.02
CA VAL A 203 -8.37 10.49 -8.70
C VAL A 203 -7.39 9.84 -7.72
N TYR A 204 -7.21 10.42 -6.52
CA TYR A 204 -6.35 9.86 -5.50
C TYR A 204 -6.72 8.42 -5.11
N ARG A 205 -8.01 8.07 -5.05
CA ARG A 205 -8.45 6.69 -4.75
C ARG A 205 -8.02 5.69 -5.82
N LYS A 206 -7.89 6.14 -7.07
CA LYS A 206 -7.39 5.32 -8.18
C LYS A 206 -5.86 5.17 -8.11
N LEU A 207 -5.16 6.16 -7.56
CA LEU A 207 -3.71 6.08 -7.37
C LEU A 207 -3.31 5.26 -6.14
N GLN A 208 -4.09 5.35 -5.06
CA GLN A 208 -3.81 4.72 -3.78
C GLN A 208 -3.71 3.20 -3.92
N GLY A 209 -2.66 2.61 -3.35
CA GLY A 209 -2.44 1.15 -3.42
C GLY A 209 -1.64 0.67 -4.64
N HIS A 210 -1.51 1.48 -5.69
CA HIS A 210 -0.89 1.06 -6.94
C HIS A 210 0.54 1.61 -7.10
N TRP A 211 1.41 0.82 -7.71
CA TRP A 211 2.79 1.18 -8.03
C TRP A 211 2.94 1.65 -9.47
N ILE A 212 2.30 0.91 -10.40
CA ILE A 212 2.32 1.19 -11.83
C ILE A 212 0.88 1.43 -12.27
N ILE A 213 0.67 2.57 -12.91
CA ILE A 213 -0.65 2.96 -13.41
C ILE A 213 -0.56 3.10 -14.93
N GLU A 214 -1.28 2.26 -15.64
CA GLU A 214 -1.45 2.38 -17.07
C GLU A 214 -2.47 3.46 -17.39
N MET A 215 -2.12 4.30 -18.35
CA MET A 215 -3.00 5.26 -19.00
C MET A 215 -3.26 4.76 -20.42
N SER A 216 -4.27 3.90 -20.54
CA SER A 216 -4.68 3.27 -21.80
C SER A 216 -5.21 4.33 -22.77
N GLU A 217 -4.80 4.24 -24.05
CA GLU A 217 -5.33 5.07 -25.16
C GLU A 217 -4.97 6.57 -25.12
N MET A 218 -3.95 6.92 -24.33
CA MET A 218 -3.58 8.32 -24.10
C MET A 218 -3.09 9.05 -25.37
N MET A 219 -2.55 8.34 -26.36
CA MET A 219 -2.13 8.93 -27.65
C MET A 219 -3.28 9.04 -28.66
N ALA A 220 -4.25 8.14 -28.65
CA ALA A 220 -5.36 8.13 -29.61
C ALA A 220 -6.33 9.31 -29.41
N THR A 221 -6.35 9.87 -28.19
CA THR A 221 -7.21 11.01 -27.80
C THR A 221 -6.42 12.29 -27.51
N ALA A 222 -5.11 12.30 -27.77
CA ALA A 222 -4.23 13.42 -27.45
C ALA A 222 -4.50 14.64 -28.34
N ASN A 223 -5.19 15.64 -27.78
CA ASN A 223 -5.20 17.01 -28.28
C ASN A 223 -4.31 17.91 -27.40
N ALA A 224 -3.99 19.14 -27.87
CA ALA A 224 -3.08 20.04 -27.16
C ALA A 224 -3.48 20.27 -25.69
N LYS A 225 -4.78 20.42 -25.42
CA LYS A 225 -5.33 20.59 -24.07
C LYS A 225 -5.07 19.37 -23.19
N SER A 226 -5.38 18.17 -23.67
CA SER A 226 -5.14 16.92 -22.93
C SER A 226 -3.65 16.71 -22.61
N ILE A 227 -2.74 17.08 -23.53
CA ILE A 227 -1.30 16.98 -23.31
C ILE A 227 -0.85 17.90 -22.16
N GLU A 228 -1.38 19.13 -22.09
CA GLU A 228 -1.10 20.05 -20.98
C GLU A 228 -1.65 19.53 -19.65
N GLU A 229 -2.85 18.97 -19.65
CA GLU A 229 -3.46 18.34 -18.47
C GLU A 229 -2.63 17.15 -17.99
N ILE A 230 -2.15 16.29 -18.89
CA ILE A 230 -1.27 15.16 -18.57
C ILE A 230 0.06 15.66 -18.00
N LYS A 231 0.70 16.64 -18.64
CA LYS A 231 1.97 17.21 -18.13
C LYS A 231 1.78 17.79 -16.73
N SER A 232 0.72 18.58 -16.55
CA SER A 232 0.33 19.13 -15.24
C SER A 232 0.10 18.02 -14.24
N PHE A 233 -0.62 16.96 -14.61
CA PHE A 233 -0.86 15.82 -13.76
C PHE A 233 0.43 15.10 -13.39
N LEU A 234 1.27 14.70 -14.34
CA LEU A 234 2.56 14.02 -14.10
C LEU A 234 3.51 14.85 -13.23
N SER A 235 3.47 16.18 -13.35
CA SER A 235 4.30 17.10 -12.56
C SER A 235 4.01 17.10 -11.06
N ARG A 236 2.81 16.68 -10.65
CA ARG A 236 2.41 16.70 -9.23
C ARG A 236 3.27 15.73 -8.42
N GLN A 237 3.69 16.20 -7.24
CA GLN A 237 4.41 15.40 -6.26
C GLN A 237 3.49 14.80 -5.19
N LYS A 238 2.31 15.37 -5.02
CA LYS A 238 1.32 14.98 -4.01
C LYS A 238 -0.09 15.29 -4.48
N GLU A 239 -1.05 14.58 -3.93
CA GLU A 239 -2.47 14.85 -4.00
C GLU A 239 -2.93 15.46 -2.67
N VAL A 240 -3.79 16.48 -2.73
CA VAL A 240 -4.50 16.95 -1.54
C VAL A 240 -5.84 16.23 -1.52
N TYR A 241 -5.99 15.27 -0.61
CA TYR A 241 -7.20 14.44 -0.54
C TYR A 241 -7.74 14.38 0.89
N LYS A 242 -9.06 14.40 1.01
CA LYS A 242 -9.78 14.21 2.27
C LYS A 242 -10.43 12.84 2.26
N ILE A 243 -9.95 11.93 3.10
CA ILE A 243 -10.62 10.64 3.28
C ILE A 243 -11.98 10.91 3.94
N PRO A 244 -13.05 10.17 3.57
CA PRO A 244 -14.30 10.24 4.31
C PRO A 244 -14.06 10.15 5.81
N TYR A 245 -14.79 10.94 6.59
CA TYR A 245 -14.69 11.01 8.06
C TYR A 245 -13.44 11.68 8.64
N GLU A 246 -12.40 11.96 7.85
CA GLU A 246 -11.33 12.87 8.29
C GLU A 246 -11.85 14.31 8.38
N THR A 247 -11.36 15.08 9.35
CA THR A 247 -11.78 16.48 9.54
C THR A 247 -11.17 17.40 8.47
N HIS A 248 -9.91 17.15 8.12
CA HIS A 248 -9.12 18.00 7.23
C HIS A 248 -8.51 17.18 6.08
N PRO A 249 -8.40 17.75 4.87
CA PRO A 249 -7.61 17.15 3.81
C PRO A 249 -6.15 17.04 4.24
N ALA A 250 -5.49 16.00 3.76
CA ALA A 250 -4.07 15.77 4.01
C ALA A 250 -3.29 15.72 2.69
N ASP A 251 -2.02 16.12 2.75
CA ASP A 251 -1.07 15.93 1.67
C ASP A 251 -0.70 14.45 1.57
N ARG A 252 -0.93 13.86 0.39
CA ARG A 252 -0.64 12.45 0.11
C ARG A 252 0.45 12.38 -0.98
N PRO A 253 1.72 12.13 -0.61
CA PRO A 253 2.81 12.11 -1.57
C PRO A 253 2.69 10.91 -2.52
N ARG A 254 2.95 11.14 -3.81
CA ARG A 254 2.83 10.10 -4.83
C ARG A 254 3.87 9.00 -4.68
N GLN A 255 3.39 7.76 -4.77
CA GLN A 255 4.19 6.53 -4.66
C GLN A 255 4.19 5.70 -5.96
N CYS A 256 3.47 6.16 -6.99
CA CYS A 256 3.29 5.47 -8.27
C CYS A 256 4.02 6.15 -9.43
N VAL A 257 4.17 5.40 -10.52
CA VAL A 257 4.60 5.88 -11.85
C VAL A 257 3.55 5.55 -12.91
N PHE A 258 3.62 6.25 -14.04
CA PHE A 258 2.64 6.14 -15.11
C PHE A 258 3.25 5.51 -16.36
N GLY A 259 2.53 4.59 -16.98
CA GLY A 259 2.85 4.00 -18.28
C GLY A 259 1.75 4.30 -19.29
N GLY A 260 2.11 4.73 -20.49
CA GLY A 260 1.16 4.95 -21.58
C GLY A 260 1.16 3.77 -22.56
N THR A 261 0.01 3.41 -23.11
CA THR A 261 -0.09 2.43 -24.19
C THR A 261 -0.85 2.99 -25.39
N SER A 262 -0.32 2.71 -26.59
CA SER A 262 -0.93 3.08 -27.88
C SER A 262 -0.73 2.02 -28.95
#